data_AF-A0A6L9Z139-F1
#
_entry.id   AF-A0A6L9Z139-F1
#
_cell.length_a   1.000
_cell.length_b   1.000
_cell.length_c   1.000
_cell.angle_alpha   90.00
_cell.angle_beta   90.00
_cell.angle_gamma   90.00
#
_symmetry.space_group_name_H-M   'P 1'
#
loop_
_entity.id
_entity.type
_entity.pdbx_description
1 polymer ?
#
loop_
_entity_poly.entity_id
_entity_poly.type
_entity_poly.pdbx_seq_one_letter_code
_entity_poly.pdbx_strand_id
1 'polypeptide(L)'
;MVYPKKKNSDIKKIFYFYLVIFIIILVIFINNHYKLPYKSINYRLNSSDYSLLFDEPIQPIPLKLELNKDKIKLGNRLFSDPRLSQDNTISCASCHNLNTGGTDQMPRSIGIKNRIGLINTPTVWVHLIFVKKLLVVLQGGLIFRLVARVWRTR
;
A
#
# COMPACT_ATOMS: atom_id res chain seq x y z
N MET A 1 56.10 -17.86 28.87
CA MET A 1 55.60 -17.79 27.48
C MET A 1 55.41 -16.30 27.14
N VAL A 2 56.35 -15.71 26.42
CA VAL A 2 56.32 -14.28 26.05
C VAL A 2 55.48 -14.14 24.78
N TYR A 3 54.29 -13.54 24.90
CA TYR A 3 53.45 -13.24 23.74
C TYR A 3 54.04 -12.03 22.99
N PRO A 4 54.34 -12.11 21.69
CA PRO A 4 54.92 -10.99 20.96
C PRO A 4 53.91 -9.83 20.81
N LYS A 5 54.30 -8.64 21.24
CA LYS A 5 53.48 -7.41 21.17
C LYS A 5 53.40 -6.93 19.71
N LYS A 6 52.28 -7.21 19.03
CA LYS A 6 52.07 -6.88 17.61
C LYS A 6 52.08 -5.34 17.42
N LYS A 7 52.86 -4.84 16.45
CA LYS A 7 53.06 -3.39 16.23
C LYS A 7 51.75 -2.75 15.76
N ASN A 8 51.44 -1.53 16.22
CA ASN A 8 50.19 -0.82 15.92
C ASN A 8 49.92 -0.64 14.41
N SER A 9 51.00 -0.55 13.60
CA SER A 9 50.92 -0.54 12.14
C SER A 9 50.30 -1.81 11.56
N ASP A 10 50.55 -2.95 12.17
CA ASP A 10 50.10 -4.26 11.70
C ASP A 10 48.63 -4.48 12.06
N ILE A 11 48.19 -3.93 13.20
CA ILE A 11 46.77 -3.92 13.61
C ILE A 11 45.95 -3.05 12.65
N LYS A 12 46.45 -1.86 12.27
CA LYS A 12 45.78 -0.98 11.31
C LYS A 12 45.65 -1.62 9.92
N LYS A 13 46.67 -2.35 9.47
CA LYS A 13 46.62 -3.10 8.19
C LYS A 13 45.56 -4.20 8.22
N ILE A 14 45.47 -4.94 9.33
CA ILE A 14 44.45 -5.98 9.51
C ILE A 14 43.06 -5.37 9.55
N PHE A 15 42.88 -4.27 10.29
CA PHE A 15 41.61 -3.55 10.34
C PHE A 15 41.18 -3.04 8.96
N TYR A 16 42.10 -2.42 8.20
CA TYR A 16 41.81 -1.93 6.86
C TYR A 16 41.47 -3.06 5.88
N PHE A 17 42.16 -4.21 6.00
CA PHE A 17 41.86 -5.41 5.20
C PHE A 17 40.42 -5.89 5.41
N TYR A 18 39.97 -6.01 6.67
CA TYR A 18 38.59 -6.40 6.98
C TYR A 18 37.57 -5.31 6.57
N LEU A 19 37.91 -4.03 6.70
CA LEU A 19 37.05 -2.93 6.27
C LEU A 19 36.81 -2.95 4.75
N VAL A 20 37.85 -3.21 3.96
CA VAL A 20 37.74 -3.33 2.50
C VAL A 20 36.90 -4.54 2.11
N ILE A 21 37.12 -5.70 2.77
CA ILE A 21 36.31 -6.90 2.54
C ILE A 21 34.83 -6.64 2.86
N PHE A 22 34.55 -5.96 3.99
CA PHE A 22 33.19 -5.63 4.38
C PHE A 22 32.51 -4.70 3.36
N ILE A 23 33.21 -3.68 2.86
CA ILE A 23 32.70 -2.77 1.82
C ILE A 23 32.43 -3.53 0.51
N ILE A 24 33.31 -4.45 0.10
CA ILE A 24 33.11 -5.26 -1.11
C ILE A 24 31.88 -6.16 -0.96
N ILE A 25 31.72 -6.83 0.18
CA ILE A 25 30.54 -7.66 0.47
C ILE A 25 29.26 -6.83 0.46
N LEU A 26 29.30 -5.63 1.06
CA LEU A 26 28.17 -4.71 1.08
C LEU A 26 27.76 -4.29 -0.35
N VAL A 27 28.73 -3.94 -1.19
CA VAL A 27 28.49 -3.56 -2.59
C VAL A 27 27.91 -4.73 -3.39
N ILE A 28 28.42 -5.95 -3.21
CA ILE A 28 27.88 -7.16 -3.85
C ILE A 28 26.44 -7.41 -3.40
N PHE A 29 26.18 -7.31 -2.10
CA PHE A 29 24.85 -7.52 -1.53
C PHE A 29 23.84 -6.50 -2.06
N ILE A 30 24.20 -5.22 -2.06
CA ILE A 30 23.38 -4.13 -2.62
C ILE A 30 23.10 -4.37 -4.11
N ASN A 31 24.12 -4.67 -4.91
CA ASN A 31 23.97 -4.94 -6.34
C ASN A 31 23.12 -6.17 -6.64
N ASN A 32 23.17 -7.20 -5.78
CA ASN A 32 22.38 -8.41 -5.93
C ASN A 32 20.93 -8.22 -5.46
N HIS A 33 20.70 -7.43 -4.41
CA HIS A 33 19.34 -7.14 -3.91
C HIS A 33 18.51 -6.23 -4.83
N TYR A 34 19.13 -5.49 -5.76
CA TYR A 34 18.40 -4.75 -6.79
C TYR A 34 17.87 -5.62 -7.93
N LYS A 35 18.26 -6.90 -8.02
CA LYS A 35 17.58 -7.88 -8.85
C LYS A 35 16.48 -8.56 -8.06
N LEU A 36 15.43 -7.81 -7.72
CA LEU A 36 14.15 -8.44 -7.44
C LEU A 36 13.70 -9.11 -8.75
N PRO A 37 13.53 -10.43 -8.78
CA PRO A 37 12.99 -11.10 -9.95
C PRO A 37 11.48 -10.86 -9.91
N TYR A 38 11.03 -9.67 -10.30
CA TYR A 38 9.70 -9.59 -10.89
C TYR A 38 9.80 -10.25 -12.26
N LYS A 39 9.74 -11.58 -12.26
CA LYS A 39 9.55 -12.38 -13.46
C LYS A 39 8.11 -12.12 -13.90
N SER A 40 7.93 -11.20 -14.84
CA SER A 40 6.67 -11.11 -15.56
C SER A 40 6.48 -12.43 -16.28
N ILE A 41 5.65 -13.30 -15.72
CA ILE A 41 5.21 -14.50 -16.44
C ILE A 41 4.34 -13.96 -17.57
N ASN A 42 4.84 -14.06 -18.80
CA ASN A 42 4.05 -13.79 -20.00
C ASN A 42 3.02 -14.90 -20.14
N TYR A 43 1.96 -14.87 -19.33
CA TYR A 43 0.77 -15.65 -19.62
C TYR A 43 0.15 -15.04 -20.87
N ARG A 44 0.31 -15.72 -22.01
CA ARG A 44 -0.52 -15.50 -23.20
C ARG A 44 -1.90 -16.07 -22.87
N LEU A 45 -2.69 -15.32 -22.12
CA LEU A 45 -4.07 -15.68 -21.82
C LEU A 45 -4.90 -15.42 -23.08
N ASN A 46 -5.53 -16.47 -23.59
CA ASN A 46 -6.48 -16.31 -24.67
C ASN A 46 -7.71 -15.57 -24.15
N SER A 47 -8.33 -14.75 -24.98
CA SER A 47 -9.50 -13.93 -24.62
C SER A 47 -10.69 -14.74 -24.09
N SER A 48 -10.76 -16.04 -24.40
CA SER A 48 -11.74 -17.00 -23.88
C SER A 48 -11.55 -17.33 -22.40
N ASP A 49 -10.30 -17.32 -21.90
CA ASP A 49 -9.97 -17.72 -20.52
C ASP A 49 -10.23 -16.57 -19.53
N TYR A 50 -10.17 -15.32 -20.02
CA TYR A 50 -10.53 -14.13 -19.23
C TYR A 50 -12.00 -14.16 -18.79
N SER A 51 -12.92 -14.61 -19.65
CA SER A 51 -14.37 -14.69 -19.36
C SER A 51 -14.71 -15.63 -18.20
N LEU A 52 -13.92 -16.69 -17.97
CA LEU A 52 -14.10 -17.63 -16.87
C LEU A 52 -13.42 -17.16 -15.57
N LEU A 53 -12.32 -16.40 -15.68
CA LEU A 53 -11.61 -15.81 -14.53
C LEU A 53 -12.35 -14.62 -13.91
N PHE A 54 -13.17 -13.89 -14.67
CA PHE A 54 -13.90 -12.71 -14.16
C PHE A 54 -15.08 -13.04 -13.22
N ASP A 55 -15.42 -14.31 -13.02
CA ASP A 55 -16.48 -14.74 -12.10
C ASP A 55 -15.97 -15.09 -10.69
N GLU A 56 -14.65 -15.09 -10.48
CA GLU A 56 -14.06 -15.32 -9.16
C GLU A 56 -14.29 -14.12 -8.23
N PRO A 57 -14.61 -14.36 -6.93
CA PRO A 57 -14.84 -13.30 -5.95
C PRO A 57 -13.67 -12.35 -5.75
N ILE A 58 -12.45 -12.81 -6.02
CA ILE A 58 -11.22 -12.03 -5.96
C ILE A 58 -10.64 -11.90 -7.36
N GLN A 59 -10.25 -10.69 -7.72
CA GLN A 59 -9.61 -10.40 -9.01
C GLN A 59 -8.19 -9.92 -8.74
N PRO A 60 -7.22 -10.28 -9.60
CA PRO A 60 -5.85 -9.83 -9.43
C PRO A 60 -5.74 -8.30 -9.60
N ILE A 61 -4.80 -7.72 -8.87
CA ILE A 61 -4.46 -6.30 -8.97
C ILE A 61 -3.90 -6.00 -10.37
N PRO A 62 -4.49 -5.04 -11.12
CA PRO A 62 -3.92 -4.63 -12.39
C PRO A 62 -2.54 -4.02 -12.16
N LEU A 63 -1.53 -4.59 -12.80
CA LEU A 63 -0.12 -4.18 -12.65
C LEU A 63 0.20 -2.87 -13.36
N LYS A 64 -0.64 -2.46 -14.31
CA LYS A 64 -0.50 -1.21 -15.06
C LYS A 64 -1.86 -0.52 -15.14
N LEU A 65 -1.91 0.70 -14.63
CA LEU A 65 -3.01 1.63 -14.85
C LEU A 65 -2.48 2.83 -15.64
N GLU A 66 -3.14 3.16 -16.73
CA GLU A 66 -2.83 4.38 -17.48
C GLU A 66 -3.54 5.55 -16.80
N LEU A 67 -2.76 6.33 -16.04
CA LEU A 67 -3.25 7.47 -15.27
C LEU A 67 -2.56 8.75 -15.74
N ASN A 68 -3.31 9.85 -15.71
CA ASN A 68 -2.76 11.16 -16.03
C ASN A 68 -1.81 11.63 -14.91
N LYS A 69 -0.53 11.87 -15.26
CA LYS A 69 0.53 12.26 -14.31
C LYS A 69 0.24 13.58 -13.59
N ASP A 70 -0.36 14.56 -14.28
CA ASP A 70 -0.67 15.86 -13.69
C ASP A 70 -1.79 15.72 -12.65
N LYS A 71 -2.80 14.88 -12.91
CA LYS A 71 -3.84 14.56 -11.93
C LYS A 71 -3.25 13.85 -10.72
N ILE A 72 -2.32 12.91 -10.90
CA ILE A 72 -1.63 12.24 -9.78
C ILE A 72 -0.88 13.27 -8.93
N LYS A 73 -0.11 14.14 -9.57
CA LYS A 73 0.67 15.17 -8.87
C LYS A 73 -0.22 16.14 -8.10
N LEU A 74 -1.33 16.56 -8.70
CA LEU A 74 -2.32 17.40 -8.04
C LEU A 74 -2.98 16.68 -6.86
N GLY A 75 -3.43 15.43 -7.07
CA GLY A 75 -4.03 14.61 -6.03
C GLY A 75 -3.10 14.42 -4.83
N ASN A 76 -1.82 14.14 -5.07
CA ASN A 76 -0.81 14.01 -4.02
C ASN A 76 -0.64 15.31 -3.20
N ARG A 77 -0.70 16.48 -3.86
CA ARG A 77 -0.65 17.77 -3.15
C ARG A 77 -1.89 17.96 -2.27
N LEU A 78 -3.08 17.74 -2.84
CA LEU A 78 -4.35 17.92 -2.15
C LEU A 78 -4.52 16.94 -0.98
N PHE A 79 -4.06 15.70 -1.12
CA PHE A 79 -4.13 14.68 -0.06
C PHE A 79 -3.43 15.11 1.23
N SER A 80 -2.35 15.90 1.09
CA SER A 80 -1.56 16.42 2.21
C SER A 80 -1.86 17.89 2.52
N ASP A 81 -2.86 18.51 1.88
CA ASP A 81 -3.17 19.93 2.06
C ASP A 81 -4.17 20.12 3.20
N PRO A 82 -3.78 20.71 4.34
CA PRO A 82 -4.69 20.90 5.46
C PRO A 82 -5.74 21.98 5.19
N ARG A 83 -5.56 22.83 4.15
CA ARG A 83 -6.54 23.87 3.80
C ARG A 83 -7.88 23.32 3.31
N LEU A 84 -7.94 22.00 3.10
CA LEU A 84 -9.18 21.30 2.81
C LEU A 84 -10.01 21.01 4.07
N SER A 85 -9.44 21.12 5.28
CA SER A 85 -10.25 21.10 6.52
C SER A 85 -10.84 22.48 6.82
N GLN A 86 -11.96 22.47 7.55
CA GLN A 86 -12.67 23.70 7.92
C GLN A 86 -11.82 24.68 8.75
N ASP A 87 -10.85 24.18 9.50
CA ASP A 87 -9.98 24.96 10.38
C ASP A 87 -8.51 25.00 9.93
N ASN A 88 -8.21 24.49 8.73
CA ASN A 88 -6.87 24.39 8.16
C ASN A 88 -5.85 23.58 9.01
N THR A 89 -6.30 22.69 9.89
CA THR A 89 -5.42 21.91 10.79
C THR A 89 -5.15 20.48 10.35
N ILE A 90 -6.01 19.88 9.52
CA ILE A 90 -5.99 18.44 9.22
C ILE A 90 -6.10 18.21 7.71
N SER A 91 -5.36 17.24 7.20
CA SER A 91 -5.43 16.79 5.80
C SER A 91 -5.91 15.34 5.73
N CYS A 92 -6.09 14.80 4.52
CA CYS A 92 -6.37 13.37 4.36
C CYS A 92 -5.22 12.52 4.95
N ALA A 93 -3.97 12.94 4.74
CA ALA A 93 -2.76 12.27 5.23
C ALA A 93 -2.65 12.24 6.76
N SER A 94 -3.35 13.12 7.47
CA SER A 94 -3.34 13.16 8.94
C SER A 94 -3.97 11.90 9.56
N CYS A 95 -5.03 11.36 8.93
CA CYS A 95 -5.66 10.12 9.37
C CYS A 95 -5.27 8.92 8.49
N HIS A 96 -4.94 9.14 7.22
CA HIS A 96 -4.58 8.10 6.25
C HIS A 96 -3.09 8.15 5.89
N ASN A 97 -2.23 7.91 6.86
CA ASN A 97 -0.79 8.00 6.67
C ASN A 97 -0.26 6.83 5.82
N LEU A 98 0.27 7.16 4.65
CA LEU A 98 0.79 6.19 3.67
C LEU A 98 2.04 5.44 4.17
N ASN A 99 2.76 5.96 5.16
CA ASN A 99 3.92 5.27 5.73
C ASN A 99 3.54 4.20 6.77
N THR A 100 2.29 4.19 7.22
CA THR A 100 1.80 3.34 8.31
C THR A 100 0.60 2.50 7.90
N GLY A 101 0.60 1.98 6.68
CA GLY A 101 -0.50 1.13 6.24
C GLY A 101 -1.67 1.89 5.61
N GLY A 102 -1.57 3.20 5.42
CA GLY A 102 -2.70 4.05 4.99
C GLY A 102 -3.68 4.39 6.10
N THR A 103 -3.30 4.21 7.37
CA THR A 103 -4.08 4.53 8.58
C THR A 103 -3.23 5.29 9.59
N ASP A 104 -3.86 5.89 10.59
CA ASP A 104 -3.21 6.57 11.72
C ASP A 104 -2.89 5.63 12.89
N GLN A 105 -3.23 4.34 12.75
CA GLN A 105 -3.04 3.30 13.78
C GLN A 105 -3.70 3.60 15.14
N MET A 106 -4.68 4.51 15.17
CA MET A 106 -5.42 4.83 16.40
C MET A 106 -6.72 4.05 16.47
N PRO A 107 -7.24 3.69 17.67
CA PRO A 107 -8.55 3.05 17.78
C PRO A 107 -9.66 3.87 17.12
N ARG A 108 -9.62 5.20 17.29
CA ARG A 108 -10.49 6.18 16.64
C ARG A 108 -9.70 7.47 16.39
N SER A 109 -9.82 8.02 15.19
CA SER A 109 -9.06 9.21 14.78
C SER A 109 -9.53 10.48 15.46
N ILE A 110 -8.62 11.45 15.57
CA ILE A 110 -8.92 12.78 16.10
C ILE A 110 -9.06 13.73 14.90
N GLY A 111 -10.26 14.28 14.74
CA GLY A 111 -10.58 15.28 13.72
C GLY A 111 -10.47 16.71 14.24
N ILE A 112 -11.01 17.64 13.45
CA ILE A 112 -10.99 19.07 13.76
C ILE A 112 -11.59 19.36 15.13
N LYS A 113 -11.05 20.37 15.82
CA LYS A 113 -11.42 20.73 17.20
C LYS A 113 -11.31 19.56 18.20
N ASN A 114 -10.32 18.68 18.00
CA ASN A 114 -10.07 17.49 18.82
C ASN A 114 -11.27 16.53 18.94
N ARG A 115 -12.14 16.50 17.93
CA ARG A 115 -13.31 15.62 17.95
C ARG A 115 -12.89 14.18 17.62
N ILE A 116 -13.23 13.24 18.50
CA ILE A 116 -12.96 11.82 18.29
C ILE A 116 -13.99 11.26 17.31
N GLY A 117 -13.49 10.55 16.29
CA GLY A 117 -14.32 9.86 15.31
C GLY A 117 -15.20 8.77 15.93
N LEU A 118 -16.17 8.30 15.16
CA LEU A 118 -17.07 7.21 15.59
C LEU A 118 -16.47 5.83 15.33
N ILE A 119 -15.62 5.72 14.30
CA ILE A 119 -15.01 4.47 13.86
C ILE A 119 -13.50 4.63 13.73
N ASN A 120 -12.81 3.50 13.61
CA ASN A 120 -11.40 3.44 13.21
C ASN A 120 -11.23 3.95 11.78
N THR A 121 -10.11 4.61 11.48
CA THR A 121 -9.81 5.05 10.11
C THR A 121 -9.34 3.87 9.26
N PRO A 122 -10.10 3.48 8.21
CA PRO A 122 -9.71 2.41 7.33
C PRO A 122 -8.51 2.82 6.46
N THR A 123 -7.83 1.85 5.86
CA THR A 123 -6.72 2.15 4.95
C THR A 123 -7.19 2.78 3.63
N VAL A 124 -6.42 3.71 3.08
CA VAL A 124 -6.60 4.18 1.68
C VAL A 124 -6.04 3.21 0.65
N TRP A 125 -5.29 2.19 1.05
CA TRP A 125 -4.80 1.15 0.16
C TRP A 125 -5.85 0.08 -0.16
N VAL A 126 -7.11 0.27 0.24
CA VAL A 126 -8.19 -0.59 -0.23
C VAL A 126 -8.25 -0.46 -1.73
N HIS A 127 -7.63 -1.46 -2.37
CA HIS A 127 -7.57 -1.59 -3.81
C HIS A 127 -8.99 -1.54 -4.35
N LEU A 128 -9.17 -0.94 -5.53
CA LEU A 128 -10.43 -0.84 -6.29
C LEU A 128 -11.11 -2.19 -6.61
N ILE A 129 -10.66 -3.29 -6.01
CA ILE A 129 -11.11 -4.67 -6.21
C ILE A 129 -12.41 -4.99 -5.46
N PHE A 130 -12.79 -4.24 -4.42
CA PHE A 130 -13.97 -4.62 -3.63
C PHE A 130 -15.30 -4.03 -4.10
N VAL A 131 -15.33 -3.11 -5.09
CA VAL A 131 -16.57 -2.43 -5.49
C VAL A 131 -17.10 -2.88 -6.86
N LYS A 132 -16.86 -4.14 -7.25
CA LYS A 132 -17.55 -4.73 -8.43
C LYS A 132 -18.68 -5.69 -8.08
N LYS A 133 -18.85 -6.10 -6.81
CA LYS A 133 -19.86 -7.10 -6.41
C LYS A 133 -20.76 -6.67 -5.25
N LEU A 134 -21.08 -5.38 -5.13
CA LEU A 134 -22.22 -4.95 -4.28
C LEU A 134 -23.54 -4.83 -5.09
N LEU A 135 -23.45 -4.61 -6.41
CA LEU A 135 -24.63 -4.47 -7.27
C LEU A 135 -25.22 -5.79 -7.77
N VAL A 136 -24.46 -6.89 -7.78
CA VAL A 136 -24.92 -8.18 -8.32
C VAL A 136 -25.71 -9.01 -7.30
N VAL A 137 -25.52 -8.79 -5.99
CA VAL A 137 -26.27 -9.51 -4.94
C VAL A 137 -27.68 -8.93 -4.75
N LEU A 138 -27.94 -7.70 -5.19
CA LEU A 138 -29.21 -6.99 -4.99
C LEU A 138 -30.26 -7.21 -6.09
N GLN A 139 -29.91 -7.88 -7.21
CA GLN A 139 -30.81 -7.97 -8.38
C GLN A 139 -31.46 -9.34 -8.63
N GLY A 140 -31.30 -10.33 -7.74
CA GLY A 140 -31.70 -11.71 -8.06
C GLY A 140 -32.81 -12.37 -7.23
N GLY A 141 -33.26 -11.81 -6.11
CA GLY A 141 -34.08 -12.55 -5.14
C GLY A 141 -35.56 -12.20 -5.13
N LEU A 142 -36.44 -13.21 -5.24
CA LEU A 142 -37.90 -13.12 -5.05
C LEU A 142 -38.31 -12.40 -3.73
N ILE A 143 -37.40 -12.40 -2.74
CA ILE A 143 -37.53 -11.74 -1.44
C ILE A 143 -37.64 -10.21 -1.57
N PHE A 144 -36.94 -9.58 -2.52
CA PHE A 144 -36.96 -8.11 -2.66
C PHE A 144 -38.31 -7.61 -3.20
N ARG A 145 -39.01 -8.41 -4.01
CA ARG A 145 -40.36 -8.09 -4.52
C ARG A 145 -41.41 -8.06 -3.40
N LEU A 146 -41.22 -8.85 -2.34
CA LEU A 146 -42.11 -8.85 -1.18
C LEU A 146 -41.82 -7.68 -0.25
N VAL A 147 -40.53 -7.40 0.02
CA VAL A 147 -40.14 -6.28 0.90
C VAL A 147 -40.44 -4.92 0.27
N ALA A 148 -40.20 -4.74 -1.03
CA ALA A 148 -40.54 -3.50 -1.74
C ALA A 148 -42.05 -3.23 -1.84
N ARG A 149 -42.89 -4.28 -1.76
CA ARG A 149 -44.35 -4.14 -1.72
C ARG A 149 -44.84 -3.66 -0.35
N VAL A 150 -44.19 -4.10 0.72
CA VAL A 150 -44.50 -3.66 2.09
C VAL A 150 -44.06 -2.21 2.35
N TRP A 151 -42.96 -1.77 1.73
CA TRP A 151 -42.45 -0.40 1.90
C TRP A 151 -43.11 0.65 0.99
N ARG A 152 -43.98 0.25 0.05
CA ARG A 152 -44.70 1.17 -0.85
C ARG A 152 -46.10 1.54 -0.36
N THR A 153 -46.58 0.94 0.74
CA THR A 153 -47.91 1.19 1.31
C THR A 153 -47.86 1.75 2.74
N ARG A 154 -46.78 2.46 3.10
CA ARG A 154 -46.72 3.35 4.26
C ARG A 154 -46.19 4.71 3.84
#